data_AF-A0A7C2N900-F1
#
_entry.id   AF-A0A7C2N900-F1
#
_cell.length_a   1.000
_cell.length_b   1.000
_cell.length_c   1.000
_cell.angle_alpha   90.00
_cell.angle_beta   90.00
_cell.angle_gamma   90.00
#
_symmetry.space_group_name_H-M   'P 1'
#
loop_
_entity.id
_entity.type
_entity.pdbx_description
1 polymer ?
#
loop_
_entity_poly.entity_id
_entity_poly.type
_entity_poly.pdbx_seq_one_letter_code
_entity_poly.pdbx_strand_id
1 'polypeptide(L)'
;MVVVVGAGYAGLSLAERLREKGFEAKVYDMRGKGGELADFAKIEEFREYYSKYIEKVEESDVEVIKGCVLSTNPFKVISPSGLEVGRENRFFICTGAVDLTPAASGIYGKRVAGIYTLETAIRLIAMGKRIGNRILVVARREEGILKPLENHLAARGFDVEILITDDPAEVYGRMRVERVEIGGRSIPCDSLIVYGGRMPFNPKNLKGEFVGNVVECTYDYKKVDRNVQRIMF
;
A
#
# COMPACT_ATOMS: atom_id res chain seq x y z
N MET A 1 -17.65 2.14 -22.81
CA MET A 1 -17.25 2.73 -21.52
C MET A 1 -16.91 1.63 -20.52
N VAL A 2 -15.75 1.76 -19.87
CA VAL A 2 -15.18 0.82 -18.89
C VAL A 2 -14.99 1.55 -17.57
N VAL A 3 -15.15 0.87 -16.44
CA VAL A 3 -14.88 1.43 -15.12
C VAL A 3 -13.60 0.83 -14.55
N VAL A 4 -12.67 1.68 -14.13
CA VAL A 4 -11.46 1.31 -13.39
C VAL A 4 -11.62 1.74 -11.94
N VAL A 5 -11.46 0.80 -11.01
CA VAL A 5 -11.62 1.05 -9.58
C VAL A 5 -10.26 1.05 -8.89
N GLY A 6 -9.83 2.21 -8.42
CA GLY A 6 -8.51 2.47 -7.84
C GLY A 6 -7.64 3.29 -8.80
N ALA A 7 -7.06 4.38 -8.32
CA ALA A 7 -6.23 5.32 -9.08
C ALA A 7 -4.77 5.34 -8.61
N GLY A 8 -4.26 4.19 -8.14
CA GLY A 8 -2.82 3.96 -8.04
C GLY A 8 -2.18 3.74 -9.41
N TYR A 9 -0.88 3.45 -9.43
CA TYR A 9 -0.11 3.17 -10.66
C TYR A 9 -0.84 2.26 -11.66
N ALA A 10 -1.39 1.15 -11.17
CA ALA A 10 -2.04 0.15 -12.02
C ALA A 10 -3.30 0.69 -12.71
N GLY A 11 -4.16 1.38 -11.96
CA GLY A 11 -5.40 1.92 -12.50
C GLY A 11 -5.17 3.05 -13.50
N LEU A 12 -4.22 3.94 -13.21
CA LEU A 12 -3.85 5.03 -14.13
C LEU A 12 -3.21 4.48 -15.41
N SER A 13 -2.21 3.60 -15.29
CA SER A 13 -1.56 2.96 -16.43
C SER A 13 -2.53 2.14 -17.29
N LEU A 14 -3.52 1.50 -16.66
CA LEU A 14 -4.54 0.74 -17.36
C LEU A 14 -5.51 1.65 -18.11
N ALA A 15 -5.95 2.75 -17.49
CA ALA A 15 -6.83 3.74 -18.11
C ALA A 15 -6.17 4.40 -19.33
N GLU A 16 -4.88 4.75 -19.24
CA GLU A 16 -4.10 5.26 -20.38
C GLU A 16 -4.09 4.26 -21.54
N ARG A 17 -3.78 2.99 -21.27
CA ARG A 17 -3.77 1.93 -22.29
C ARG A 17 -5.15 1.68 -22.90
N LEU A 18 -6.21 1.72 -22.09
CA LEU A 18 -7.59 1.62 -22.57
C LEU A 18 -7.90 2.76 -23.54
N ARG A 19 -7.51 3.99 -23.18
CA ARG A 19 -7.68 5.19 -24.02
C ARG A 19 -6.89 5.10 -25.33
N GLU A 20 -5.64 4.65 -25.30
CA GLU A 20 -4.82 4.40 -26.50
C GLU A 20 -5.46 3.37 -27.46
N LYS A 21 -6.24 2.44 -26.91
CA LYS A 21 -7.00 1.44 -27.67
C LYS A 21 -8.40 1.90 -28.07
N GLY A 22 -8.75 3.16 -27.82
CA GLY A 22 -10.05 3.75 -28.19
C GLY A 22 -11.20 3.43 -27.23
N PHE A 23 -10.91 2.88 -26.04
CA PHE A 23 -11.92 2.68 -25.01
C PHE A 23 -12.03 3.90 -24.11
N GLU A 24 -13.27 4.37 -23.90
CA GLU A 24 -13.58 5.34 -22.87
C GLU A 24 -13.53 4.67 -21.47
N ALA A 25 -12.76 5.24 -20.54
CA ALA A 25 -12.59 4.73 -19.19
C ALA A 25 -12.92 5.79 -18.13
N LYS A 26 -13.73 5.42 -17.13
CA LYS A 26 -13.95 6.21 -15.91
C LYS A 26 -13.13 5.63 -14.77
N VAL A 27 -12.32 6.44 -14.11
CA VAL A 27 -11.49 6.00 -12.99
C VAL A 27 -12.06 6.54 -11.68
N TYR A 28 -12.33 5.65 -10.72
CA TYR A 28 -12.82 6.01 -9.39
C TYR A 28 -11.77 5.68 -8.32
N ASP A 29 -11.52 6.60 -7.39
CA ASP A 29 -10.69 6.33 -6.21
C ASP A 29 -11.20 7.08 -4.97
N MET A 30 -11.18 6.44 -3.81
CA MET A 30 -11.67 7.03 -2.56
C MET A 30 -10.71 8.08 -1.96
N ARG A 31 -9.41 7.96 -2.22
CA ARG A 31 -8.35 8.90 -1.76
C ARG A 31 -7.99 9.91 -2.84
N GLY A 32 -8.12 9.51 -4.11
CA GLY A 32 -7.74 10.31 -5.27
C GLY A 32 -6.55 9.69 -6.02
N LYS A 33 -5.87 10.51 -6.82
CA LYS A 33 -4.78 10.06 -7.69
C LYS A 33 -3.55 9.61 -6.87
N GLY A 34 -2.95 8.49 -7.26
CA GLY A 34 -1.59 8.08 -6.93
C GLY A 34 -1.45 6.89 -5.97
N GLY A 35 -2.49 6.51 -5.24
CA GLY A 35 -2.42 5.37 -4.30
C GLY A 35 -1.29 5.55 -3.27
N GLU A 36 -0.57 4.47 -2.95
CA GLU A 36 0.56 4.52 -2.01
C GLU A 36 1.80 5.27 -2.55
N LEU A 37 1.98 5.33 -3.88
CA LEU A 37 3.07 6.09 -4.48
C LEU A 37 2.98 7.59 -4.17
N ALA A 38 1.76 8.11 -3.92
CA ALA A 38 1.58 9.49 -3.49
C ALA A 38 2.14 9.75 -2.08
N ASP A 39 2.19 8.75 -1.21
CA ASP A 39 2.85 8.85 0.08
C ASP A 39 4.37 8.65 -0.07
N PHE A 40 4.80 7.72 -0.92
CA PHE A 40 6.22 7.49 -1.21
C PHE A 40 6.90 8.72 -1.83
N ALA A 41 6.20 9.44 -2.71
CA ALA A 41 6.67 10.68 -3.34
C ALA A 41 7.03 11.79 -2.35
N LYS A 42 6.52 11.75 -1.10
CA LYS A 42 6.81 12.73 -0.04
C LYS A 42 8.06 12.40 0.77
N ILE A 43 8.66 11.23 0.52
CA ILE A 43 9.83 10.74 1.22
C ILE A 43 10.96 10.59 0.20
N GLU A 44 12.03 11.38 0.35
CA GLU A 44 13.11 11.49 -0.64
C GLU A 44 13.69 10.14 -1.07
N GLU A 45 14.04 9.28 -0.11
CA GLU A 45 14.65 7.97 -0.36
C GLU A 45 13.69 7.01 -1.09
N PHE A 46 12.39 7.13 -0.84
CA PHE A 46 11.36 6.38 -1.57
C PHE A 46 11.09 6.98 -2.95
N ARG A 47 11.13 8.31 -3.07
CA ARG A 47 10.96 9.02 -4.35
C ARG A 47 12.07 8.64 -5.31
N GLU A 48 13.32 8.59 -4.86
CA GLU A 48 14.45 8.13 -5.66
C GLU A 48 14.26 6.67 -6.09
N TYR A 49 13.96 5.78 -5.14
CA TYR A 49 13.81 4.35 -5.39
C TYR A 49 12.65 4.02 -6.35
N TYR A 50 11.52 4.74 -6.25
CA TYR A 50 10.33 4.54 -7.08
C TYR A 50 10.15 5.59 -8.19
N SER A 51 11.18 6.39 -8.49
CA SER A 51 11.16 7.54 -9.42
C SER A 51 10.34 7.28 -10.69
N LYS A 52 10.73 6.26 -11.47
CA LYS A 52 10.03 5.84 -12.69
C LYS A 52 8.50 5.71 -12.52
N TYR A 53 8.05 5.13 -11.41
CA TYR A 53 6.64 4.84 -11.18
C TYR A 53 5.89 6.05 -10.64
N ILE A 54 6.55 6.84 -9.80
CA ILE A 54 6.04 8.10 -9.26
C ILE A 54 5.86 9.12 -10.38
N GLU A 55 6.86 9.30 -11.23
CA GLU A 55 6.82 10.19 -12.39
C GLU A 55 5.64 9.84 -13.30
N LYS A 56 5.48 8.56 -13.66
CA LYS A 56 4.33 8.13 -14.47
C LYS A 56 2.98 8.45 -13.80
N VAL A 57 2.88 8.27 -12.49
CA VAL A 57 1.66 8.65 -11.76
C VAL A 57 1.47 10.17 -11.82
N GLU A 58 2.48 10.97 -11.54
CA GLU A 58 2.38 12.43 -11.51
C GLU A 58 2.02 13.01 -12.89
N GLU A 59 2.65 12.51 -13.95
CA GLU A 59 2.45 12.95 -15.34
C GLU A 59 1.12 12.49 -15.97
N SER A 60 0.48 11.45 -15.41
CA SER A 60 -0.78 10.93 -15.96
C SER A 60 -1.86 12.00 -16.06
N ASP A 61 -2.45 12.18 -17.23
CA ASP A 61 -3.54 13.13 -17.49
C ASP A 61 -4.94 12.49 -17.28
N VAL A 62 -4.99 11.25 -16.79
CA VAL A 62 -6.24 10.54 -16.51
C VAL A 62 -7.01 11.26 -15.41
N GLU A 63 -8.25 11.65 -15.74
CA GLU A 63 -9.17 12.22 -14.76
C GLU A 63 -9.61 11.16 -13.75
N VAL A 64 -9.51 11.51 -12.46
CA VAL A 64 -9.90 10.61 -11.35
C VAL A 64 -11.11 11.19 -10.64
N ILE A 65 -12.20 10.42 -10.67
CA ILE A 65 -13.42 10.75 -9.95
C ILE A 65 -13.25 10.31 -8.49
N LYS A 66 -13.26 11.27 -7.56
CA LYS A 66 -13.20 10.96 -6.14
C LYS A 66 -14.49 10.27 -5.71
N GLY A 67 -14.40 9.00 -5.33
CA GLY A 67 -15.56 8.20 -4.94
C GLY A 67 -15.20 6.78 -4.49
N CYS A 68 -16.02 6.22 -3.62
CA CYS A 68 -15.89 4.84 -3.16
C CYS A 68 -16.89 3.95 -3.92
N VAL A 69 -16.38 3.05 -4.76
CA VAL A 69 -17.18 2.02 -5.42
C VAL A 69 -17.62 0.99 -4.38
N LEU A 70 -18.93 0.87 -4.17
CA LEU A 70 -19.54 -0.01 -3.17
C LEU A 70 -19.90 -1.38 -3.73
N SER A 71 -20.29 -1.44 -5.00
CA SER A 71 -20.66 -2.65 -5.71
C SER A 71 -20.47 -2.44 -7.20
N THR A 72 -20.14 -3.51 -7.92
CA THR A 72 -20.13 -3.55 -9.39
C THR A 72 -21.35 -4.24 -9.98
N ASN A 73 -22.19 -4.87 -9.14
CA ASN A 73 -23.45 -5.46 -9.56
C ASN A 73 -24.54 -5.35 -8.46
N PRO A 74 -25.50 -4.42 -8.57
CA PRO A 74 -25.51 -3.31 -9.52
C PRO A 74 -24.37 -2.32 -9.23
N PHE A 75 -23.94 -1.54 -10.22
CA PHE A 75 -22.87 -0.57 -10.05
C PHE A 75 -23.30 0.59 -9.13
N LYS A 76 -22.62 0.76 -8.01
CA LYS A 76 -22.89 1.79 -7.00
C LYS A 76 -21.61 2.49 -6.56
N VAL A 77 -21.65 3.82 -6.51
CA VAL A 77 -20.54 4.67 -6.02
C VAL A 77 -21.07 5.65 -4.98
N ILE A 78 -20.35 5.84 -3.88
CA ILE A 78 -20.52 7.02 -3.02
C ILE A 78 -19.46 8.04 -3.42
N SER A 79 -19.90 9.17 -3.93
CA SER A 79 -19.07 10.33 -4.28
C SER A 79 -19.42 11.51 -3.35
N PRO A 80 -18.72 12.66 -3.44
CA PRO A 80 -19.12 13.89 -2.74
C PRO A 80 -20.55 14.36 -3.08
N SER A 81 -21.10 14.02 -4.24
CA SER A 81 -22.49 14.31 -4.65
C SER A 81 -23.52 13.33 -4.06
N GLY A 82 -23.08 12.26 -3.39
CA GLY A 82 -23.95 11.27 -2.77
C GLY A 82 -23.83 9.88 -3.40
N LEU A 83 -24.90 9.10 -3.30
CA LEU A 83 -24.96 7.76 -3.88
C LEU A 83 -25.36 7.85 -5.36
N GLU A 84 -24.48 7.38 -6.23
CA GLU A 84 -24.68 7.26 -7.67
C GLU A 84 -24.84 5.79 -8.06
N VAL A 85 -25.76 5.53 -8.98
CA VAL A 85 -25.99 4.21 -9.58
C VAL A 85 -25.70 4.30 -11.06
N GLY A 86 -24.71 3.56 -11.53
CA GLY A 86 -24.33 3.53 -12.94
C GLY A 86 -24.90 2.31 -13.68
N ARG A 87 -24.68 2.28 -14.99
CA ARG A 87 -25.16 1.22 -15.91
C ARG A 87 -24.02 0.39 -16.51
N GLU A 88 -22.79 0.75 -16.18
CA GLU A 88 -21.57 0.10 -16.63
C GLU A 88 -21.52 -1.36 -16.16
N ASN A 89 -21.01 -2.25 -17.01
CA ASN A 89 -20.96 -3.69 -16.76
C ASN A 89 -19.55 -4.30 -16.95
N ARG A 90 -18.55 -3.51 -17.39
CA ARG A 90 -17.15 -3.93 -17.52
C ARG A 90 -16.29 -3.16 -16.51
N PHE A 91 -15.68 -3.90 -15.60
CA PHE A 91 -14.92 -3.37 -14.47
C PHE A 91 -13.51 -3.95 -14.43
N PHE A 92 -12.54 -3.07 -14.26
CA PHE A 92 -11.19 -3.44 -13.83
C PHE A 92 -11.01 -3.01 -12.38
N ILE A 93 -10.61 -3.95 -11.52
CA ILE A 93 -10.42 -3.72 -10.11
C ILE A 93 -8.92 -3.57 -9.85
N CYS A 94 -8.50 -2.35 -9.55
CA CYS A 94 -7.12 -1.91 -9.33
C CYS A 94 -6.94 -1.37 -7.90
N THR A 95 -7.66 -1.94 -6.93
CA THR A 95 -7.84 -1.42 -5.57
C THR A 95 -6.60 -1.57 -4.67
N GLY A 96 -5.56 -2.22 -5.17
CA GLY A 96 -4.29 -2.37 -4.47
C GLY A 96 -4.23 -3.55 -3.51
N ALA A 97 -3.23 -3.53 -2.64
CA ALA A 97 -3.02 -4.50 -1.58
C ALA A 97 -2.76 -3.79 -0.26
N VAL A 98 -2.94 -4.50 0.85
CA VAL A 98 -2.63 -4.00 2.19
C VAL A 98 -1.68 -4.96 2.87
N ASP A 99 -0.84 -4.43 3.75
CA ASP A 99 0.00 -5.28 4.59
C ASP A 99 -0.83 -6.22 5.47
N LEU A 100 -0.30 -7.41 5.72
CA LEU A 100 -0.86 -8.31 6.72
C LEU A 100 -0.87 -7.63 8.09
N THR A 101 -1.90 -7.92 8.89
CA THR A 101 -1.96 -7.46 10.27
C THR A 101 -0.75 -7.97 11.07
N PRO A 102 -0.37 -7.31 12.19
CA PRO A 102 0.71 -7.82 13.05
C PRO A 102 0.49 -9.27 13.48
N ALA A 103 -0.73 -9.64 13.88
CA ALA A 103 -1.06 -11.02 14.25
C ALA A 103 -0.90 -12.02 13.10
N ALA A 104 -1.37 -11.66 11.90
CA ALA A 104 -1.17 -12.49 10.69
C ALA A 104 0.30 -12.55 10.25
N SER A 105 1.13 -11.62 10.73
CA SER A 105 2.58 -11.60 10.52
C SER A 105 3.34 -12.27 11.67
N GLY A 106 2.68 -13.02 12.56
CA GLY A 106 3.33 -13.73 13.67
C GLY A 106 3.82 -12.81 14.80
N ILE A 107 3.19 -11.65 14.98
CA ILE A 107 3.47 -10.72 16.08
C ILE A 107 2.32 -10.77 17.08
N TYR A 108 2.62 -11.21 18.30
CA TYR A 108 1.68 -11.46 19.38
C TYR A 108 1.97 -10.60 20.61
N GLY A 109 1.22 -10.83 21.70
CA GLY A 109 1.36 -10.11 22.96
C GLY A 109 0.42 -8.91 23.06
N LYS A 110 0.88 -7.84 23.70
CA LYS A 110 0.03 -6.68 24.02
C LYS A 110 -0.24 -5.78 22.81
N ARG A 111 -1.46 -5.23 22.75
CA ARG A 111 -1.85 -4.20 21.77
C ARG A 111 -1.60 -2.79 22.32
N VAL A 112 -0.34 -2.47 22.55
CA VAL A 112 0.11 -1.14 23.00
C VAL A 112 0.42 -0.23 21.81
N ALA A 113 0.59 1.08 22.05
CA ALA A 113 1.01 2.02 21.01
C ALA A 113 2.42 1.69 20.50
N GLY A 114 2.76 2.13 19.28
CA GLY A 114 4.09 1.93 18.69
C GLY A 114 4.22 0.67 17.83
N ILE A 115 3.14 -0.07 17.57
CA ILE A 115 3.14 -1.21 16.64
C ILE A 115 2.50 -0.76 15.33
N TYR A 116 3.22 -0.89 14.22
CA TYR A 116 2.80 -0.44 12.90
C TYR A 116 3.02 -1.55 11.87
N THR A 117 2.10 -1.66 10.90
CA THR A 117 2.47 -2.30 9.63
C THR A 117 3.45 -1.39 8.87
N LEU A 118 4.22 -1.95 7.96
CA LEU A 118 5.15 -1.19 7.11
C LEU A 118 4.42 -0.06 6.36
N GLU A 119 3.28 -0.35 5.71
CA GLU A 119 2.42 0.63 5.03
C GLU A 119 2.01 1.78 5.97
N THR A 120 1.58 1.45 7.19
CA THR A 120 1.13 2.45 8.16
C THR A 120 2.30 3.32 8.63
N ALA A 121 3.46 2.73 8.90
CA ALA A 121 4.65 3.45 9.30
C ALA A 121 5.08 4.45 8.22
N ILE A 122 5.17 4.00 6.96
CA ILE A 122 5.53 4.85 5.83
C ILE A 122 4.52 5.99 5.66
N ARG A 123 3.22 5.71 5.76
CA ARG A 123 2.19 6.75 5.66
C ARG A 123 2.30 7.79 6.76
N LEU A 124 2.57 7.38 8.00
CA LEU A 124 2.77 8.31 9.12
C LEU A 124 4.02 9.19 8.90
N ILE A 125 5.11 8.59 8.45
CA ILE A 125 6.35 9.29 8.09
C ILE A 125 6.09 10.30 6.97
N ALA A 126 5.36 9.91 5.92
CA ALA A 126 4.97 10.78 4.80
C ALA A 126 4.08 11.95 5.24
N MET A 127 3.38 11.83 6.36
CA MET A 127 2.62 12.91 7.01
C MET A 127 3.47 13.78 7.97
N GLY A 128 4.80 13.58 7.99
CA GLY A 128 5.72 14.26 8.90
C GLY A 128 5.58 13.83 10.36
N LYS A 129 4.96 12.67 10.63
CA LYS A 129 4.79 12.17 12.00
C LYS A 129 5.99 11.33 12.42
N ARG A 130 6.47 11.59 13.64
CA ARG A 130 7.47 10.74 14.30
C ARG A 130 6.78 9.49 14.85
N ILE A 131 7.30 8.31 14.51
CA ILE A 131 6.76 7.02 14.96
C ILE A 131 7.42 6.52 16.26
N GLY A 132 8.71 6.83 16.47
CA GLY A 132 9.50 6.43 17.65
C GLY A 132 10.89 7.06 17.71
N ASN A 133 11.80 6.48 18.46
CA ASN A 133 13.25 6.78 18.46
C ASN A 133 14.08 5.54 18.20
N ARG A 134 13.74 4.44 18.88
CA ARG A 134 14.36 3.13 18.69
C ARG A 134 13.37 2.20 18.01
N ILE A 135 13.61 1.96 16.73
CA ILE A 135 12.71 1.28 15.81
C ILE A 135 13.27 -0.09 15.50
N LEU A 136 12.51 -1.12 15.85
CA LEU A 136 12.74 -2.48 15.36
C LEU A 136 11.86 -2.71 14.13
N VAL A 137 12.44 -3.12 13.01
CA VAL A 137 11.71 -3.59 11.83
C VAL A 137 11.81 -5.10 11.80
N VAL A 138 10.67 -5.80 11.90
CA VAL A 138 10.60 -7.26 11.72
C VAL A 138 9.93 -7.56 10.39
N ALA A 139 10.70 -8.16 9.48
CA ALA A 139 10.21 -8.60 8.18
C ALA A 139 10.31 -10.13 8.07
N ARG A 140 9.27 -10.77 7.49
CA ARG A 140 9.28 -12.22 7.21
C ARG A 140 10.08 -12.60 5.99
N ARG A 141 10.41 -11.63 5.15
CA ARG A 141 11.21 -11.81 3.95
C ARG A 141 11.87 -10.50 3.57
N GLU A 142 12.98 -10.61 2.84
CA GLU A 142 13.60 -9.49 2.18
C GLU A 142 12.62 -8.84 1.20
N GLU A 143 12.50 -7.51 1.25
CA GLU A 143 11.78 -6.71 0.26
C GLU A 143 12.57 -5.43 -0.03
N GLY A 144 12.62 -5.04 -1.30
CA GLY A 144 13.43 -3.89 -1.72
C GLY A 144 13.04 -2.56 -1.07
N ILE A 145 11.79 -2.44 -0.58
CA ILE A 145 11.29 -1.26 0.13
C ILE A 145 11.91 -1.05 1.53
N LEU A 146 12.50 -2.10 2.12
CA LEU A 146 13.10 -1.99 3.45
C LEU A 146 14.35 -1.11 3.43
N LYS A 147 15.11 -1.13 2.31
CA LYS A 147 16.32 -0.33 2.18
C LYS A 147 16.07 1.19 2.16
N PRO A 148 15.16 1.75 1.34
CA PRO A 148 14.85 3.18 1.42
C PRO A 148 14.24 3.57 2.77
N LEU A 149 13.49 2.68 3.43
CA LEU A 149 13.04 2.93 4.81
C LEU A 149 14.21 3.06 5.79
N GLU A 150 15.14 2.10 5.75
CA GLU A 150 16.34 2.10 6.60
C GLU A 150 17.13 3.40 6.41
N ASN A 151 17.42 3.76 5.15
CA ASN A 151 18.16 4.97 4.81
C ASN A 151 17.44 6.22 5.33
N HIS A 152 16.12 6.30 5.14
CA HIS A 152 15.32 7.44 5.59
C HIS A 152 15.39 7.65 7.11
N LEU A 153 15.25 6.56 7.86
CA LEU A 153 15.27 6.58 9.31
C LEU A 153 16.70 6.84 9.83
N ALA A 154 17.72 6.19 9.28
CA ALA A 154 19.12 6.41 9.67
C ALA A 154 19.55 7.87 9.43
N ALA A 155 19.21 8.46 8.27
CA ALA A 155 19.52 9.86 7.94
C ALA A 155 18.90 10.88 8.90
N ARG A 156 17.84 10.49 9.63
CA ARG A 156 17.13 11.33 10.61
C ARG A 156 17.49 11.00 12.07
N GLY A 157 18.53 10.19 12.27
CA GLY A 157 19.08 9.88 13.59
C GLY A 157 18.22 8.93 14.43
N PHE A 158 17.33 8.15 13.80
CA PHE A 158 16.64 7.06 14.49
C PHE A 158 17.61 5.89 14.72
N ASP A 159 17.50 5.21 15.86
CA ASP A 159 18.18 3.95 16.15
C ASP A 159 17.35 2.82 15.55
N VAL A 160 17.82 2.24 14.44
CA VAL A 160 17.06 1.27 13.65
C VAL A 160 17.77 -0.07 13.61
N GLU A 161 17.06 -1.13 13.99
CA GLU A 161 17.46 -2.52 13.76
C GLU A 161 16.46 -3.16 12.81
N ILE A 162 16.95 -3.80 11.73
CA ILE A 162 16.12 -4.58 10.81
C ILE A 162 16.45 -6.06 11.00
N LEU A 163 15.41 -6.84 11.27
CA LEU A 163 15.51 -8.28 11.45
C LEU A 163 14.63 -8.99 10.42
N ILE A 164 15.26 -9.79 9.58
CA ILE A 164 14.59 -10.68 8.63
C ILE A 164 14.55 -12.07 9.25
N THR A 165 13.37 -12.52 9.67
CA THR A 165 13.20 -13.80 10.34
C THR A 165 11.76 -14.30 10.24
N ASP A 166 11.57 -15.62 10.28
CA ASP A 166 10.26 -16.27 10.38
C ASP A 166 9.83 -16.55 11.83
N ASP A 167 10.70 -16.26 12.82
CA ASP A 167 10.41 -16.52 14.23
C ASP A 167 9.23 -15.69 14.74
N PRO A 168 8.26 -16.28 15.44
CA PRO A 168 7.20 -15.51 16.08
C PRO A 168 7.80 -14.52 17.08
N ALA A 169 7.15 -13.37 17.23
CA ALA A 169 7.58 -12.32 18.14
C ALA A 169 6.50 -12.01 19.18
N GLU A 170 6.91 -11.71 20.41
CA GLU A 170 6.00 -11.27 21.47
C GLU A 170 6.34 -9.83 21.91
N VAL A 171 5.32 -8.97 21.91
CA VAL A 171 5.46 -7.55 22.22
C VAL A 171 5.12 -7.28 23.69
N TYR A 172 6.06 -6.61 24.37
CA TYR A 172 5.90 -6.17 25.75
C TYR A 172 5.93 -4.64 25.88
N GLY A 173 5.17 -4.15 26.86
CA GLY A 173 5.12 -2.76 27.24
C GLY A 173 3.87 -2.43 28.05
N ARG A 174 3.77 -1.20 28.57
CA ARG A 174 2.57 -0.75 29.31
C ARG A 174 1.66 0.13 28.44
N MET A 175 2.17 1.27 27.98
CA MET A 175 1.42 2.20 27.12
C MET A 175 1.92 2.19 25.67
N ARG A 176 3.20 1.90 25.49
CA ARG A 176 3.90 1.78 24.22
C ARG A 176 4.71 0.50 24.22
N VAL A 177 5.16 0.05 23.06
CA VAL A 177 6.24 -0.94 22.96
C VAL A 177 7.42 -0.49 23.81
N GLU A 178 7.97 -1.40 24.58
CA GLU A 178 9.19 -1.21 25.38
C GLU A 178 10.26 -2.25 24.99
N ARG A 179 9.83 -3.46 24.60
CA ARG A 179 10.69 -4.51 24.04
C ARG A 179 9.90 -5.50 23.20
N VAL A 180 10.62 -6.23 22.36
CA VAL A 180 10.13 -7.36 21.58
C VAL A 180 11.01 -8.57 21.87
N GLU A 181 10.38 -9.71 22.15
CA GLU A 181 11.07 -11.00 22.29
C GLU A 181 10.92 -11.81 21.02
N ILE A 182 12.02 -12.20 20.39
CA ILE A 182 12.04 -12.91 19.10
C ILE A 182 13.31 -13.75 18.98
N GLY A 183 13.18 -15.02 18.56
CA GLY A 183 14.33 -15.93 18.40
C GLY A 183 15.20 -16.08 19.67
N GLY A 184 14.57 -16.03 20.85
CA GLY A 184 15.28 -16.07 22.15
C GLY A 184 16.03 -14.78 22.54
N ARG A 185 15.97 -13.73 21.71
CA ARG A 185 16.54 -12.40 22.01
C ARG A 185 15.47 -11.50 22.60
N SER A 186 15.88 -10.64 23.54
CA SER A 186 15.06 -9.54 24.06
C SER A 186 15.61 -8.23 23.47
N ILE A 187 14.84 -7.58 22.61
CA ILE A 187 15.26 -6.40 21.87
C ILE A 187 14.48 -5.19 22.39
N PRO A 188 15.11 -4.25 23.12
CA PRO A 188 14.45 -3.02 23.55
C PRO A 188 14.12 -2.14 22.35
N CYS A 189 12.90 -1.64 22.25
CA CYS A 189 12.49 -0.68 21.22
C CYS A 189 11.24 0.09 21.69
N ASP A 190 11.02 1.28 21.15
CA ASP A 190 9.81 2.08 21.42
C ASP A 190 8.80 2.04 20.27
N SER A 191 9.21 1.45 19.14
CA SER A 191 8.41 1.23 17.95
C SER A 191 8.79 -0.06 17.26
N LEU A 192 7.77 -0.79 16.80
CA LEU A 192 7.88 -2.00 16.02
C LEU A 192 7.18 -1.78 14.67
N ILE A 193 7.94 -1.89 13.58
CA ILE A 193 7.41 -1.95 12.22
C ILE A 193 7.39 -3.41 11.79
N VAL A 194 6.26 -3.88 11.27
CA VAL A 194 6.04 -5.29 10.92
C VAL A 194 5.75 -5.41 9.43
N TYR A 195 6.41 -6.37 8.78
CA TYR A 195 6.10 -6.77 7.42
C TYR A 195 6.02 -8.30 7.26
N GLY A 196 4.80 -8.83 7.15
CA GLY A 196 4.55 -10.25 6.88
C GLY A 196 4.26 -10.60 5.41
N GLY A 197 4.27 -9.61 4.52
CA GLY A 197 3.66 -9.72 3.19
C GLY A 197 2.39 -8.89 3.07
N ARG A 198 1.77 -8.93 1.89
CA ARG A 198 0.54 -8.19 1.59
C ARG A 198 -0.56 -9.13 1.13
N MET A 199 -1.80 -8.66 1.23
CA MET A 199 -2.99 -9.35 0.74
C MET A 199 -3.83 -8.42 -0.14
N PRO A 200 -4.66 -8.96 -1.06
CA PRO A 200 -5.52 -8.17 -1.92
C PRO A 200 -6.43 -7.25 -1.11
N PHE A 201 -6.51 -5.97 -1.49
CA PHE A 201 -7.46 -5.04 -0.89
C PHE A 201 -8.73 -4.99 -1.73
N ASN A 202 -9.70 -5.83 -1.41
CA ASN A 202 -11.04 -5.77 -2.02
C ASN A 202 -12.14 -5.97 -0.96
N PRO A 203 -12.26 -5.04 0.02
CA PRO A 203 -13.16 -5.22 1.16
C PRO A 203 -14.65 -5.22 0.78
N LYS A 204 -14.99 -4.76 -0.43
CA LYS A 204 -16.36 -4.75 -0.96
C LYS A 204 -16.66 -5.94 -1.88
N ASN A 205 -15.74 -6.89 -2.01
CA ASN A 205 -15.88 -8.05 -2.89
C ASN A 205 -16.30 -7.68 -4.31
N LEU A 206 -15.76 -6.56 -4.82
CA LEU A 206 -16.06 -6.03 -6.14
C LEU A 206 -15.74 -7.10 -7.19
N LYS A 207 -16.65 -7.27 -8.14
CA LYS A 207 -16.51 -8.19 -9.27
C LYS A 207 -16.00 -7.43 -10.49
N GLY A 208 -15.05 -8.03 -11.18
CA GLY A 208 -14.39 -7.48 -12.36
C GLY A 208 -13.06 -8.20 -12.61
N GLU A 209 -12.29 -7.72 -13.58
CA GLU A 209 -10.95 -8.22 -13.84
C GLU A 209 -9.95 -7.54 -12.90
N PHE A 210 -9.21 -8.32 -12.13
CA PHE A 210 -8.23 -7.81 -11.16
C PHE A 210 -6.92 -7.44 -11.85
N VAL A 211 -6.38 -6.26 -11.56
CA VAL A 211 -5.16 -5.74 -12.21
C VAL A 211 -4.24 -5.05 -11.21
N GLY A 212 -2.93 -5.31 -11.32
CA GLY A 212 -1.88 -4.67 -10.54
C GLY A 212 -1.72 -5.25 -9.14
N ASN A 213 -1.47 -4.39 -8.14
CA ASN A 213 -1.15 -4.83 -6.76
C ASN A 213 -2.24 -5.68 -6.11
N VAL A 214 -3.51 -5.56 -6.51
CA VAL A 214 -4.58 -6.43 -5.98
C VAL A 214 -4.36 -7.91 -6.36
N VAL A 215 -3.59 -8.18 -7.42
CA VAL A 215 -3.13 -9.51 -7.83
C VAL A 215 -1.75 -9.79 -7.24
N GLU A 216 -0.79 -8.91 -7.48
CA GLU A 216 0.63 -9.17 -7.20
C GLU A 216 1.01 -9.08 -5.71
N CYS A 217 0.23 -8.35 -4.89
CA CYS A 217 0.41 -8.23 -3.44
C CYS A 217 1.86 -7.93 -3.01
N THR A 218 2.49 -6.93 -3.66
CA THR A 218 3.91 -6.63 -3.51
C THR A 218 4.17 -5.12 -3.47
N TYR A 219 5.37 -4.73 -3.04
CA TYR A 219 5.92 -3.38 -3.23
C TYR A 219 6.84 -3.30 -4.46
N ASP A 220 7.11 -4.41 -5.16
CA ASP A 220 7.87 -4.41 -6.40
C ASP A 220 7.01 -3.97 -7.59
N TYR A 221 7.08 -2.67 -7.91
CA TYR A 221 6.33 -2.08 -9.02
C TYR A 221 6.76 -2.58 -10.40
N LYS A 222 7.88 -3.31 -10.55
CA LYS A 222 8.19 -4.03 -11.81
C LYS A 222 7.24 -5.20 -12.03
N LYS A 223 6.84 -5.90 -10.97
CA LYS A 223 5.82 -6.96 -11.06
C LYS A 223 4.45 -6.37 -11.37
N VAL A 224 4.09 -5.27 -10.69
CA VAL A 224 2.83 -4.55 -10.92
C VAL A 224 2.73 -4.09 -12.37
N ASP A 225 3.78 -3.46 -12.90
CA ASP A 225 3.80 -3.01 -14.30
C ASP A 225 3.65 -4.17 -15.28
N ARG A 226 4.41 -5.26 -15.09
CA ARG A 226 4.25 -6.47 -15.93
C ARG A 226 2.83 -7.05 -15.88
N ASN A 227 2.19 -7.03 -14.71
CA ASN A 227 0.80 -7.46 -14.57
C ASN A 227 -0.14 -6.59 -15.40
N VAL A 228 -0.01 -5.26 -15.29
CA VAL A 228 -0.79 -4.31 -16.10
C VAL A 228 -0.57 -4.59 -17.60
N GLN A 229 0.68 -4.69 -18.07
CA GLN A 229 0.99 -4.87 -19.50
C GLN A 229 0.42 -6.15 -20.11
N ARG A 230 0.12 -7.18 -19.30
CA ARG A 230 -0.46 -8.45 -19.77
C ARG A 230 -1.96 -8.39 -20.04
N ILE A 231 -2.65 -7.37 -19.54
CA ILE A 231 -4.09 -7.21 -19.79
C ILE A 231 -4.31 -6.98 -21.29
N MET A 232 -5.20 -7.80 -21.86
CA MET A 232 -5.63 -7.76 -23.26
C MET A 232 -7.02 -7.11 -23.34
N PHE A 233 -7.28 -6.35 -24.41
CA PHE A 233 -8.50 -5.55 -24.56
C PHE A 233 -9.30 -5.94 -25.79
#